data_AF-A0ABD6B478-F1
#
_entry.id   AF-A0ABD6B478-F1
#
_cell.length_a   1.000
_cell.length_b   1.000
_cell.length_c   1.000
_cell.angle_alpha   90.00
_cell.angle_beta   90.00
_cell.angle_gamma   90.00
#
_symmetry.space_group_name_H-M   'P 1'
#
loop_
_entity.id
_entity.type
_entity.pdbx_description
1 polymer ?
#
loop_
_entity_poly.entity_id
_entity_poly.type
_entity_poly.pdbx_seq_one_letter_code
_entity_poly.pdbx_strand_id
1 'polypeptide(L)'
;MDIREAEQGFDHPVIGDDTLPAMFEASAERNAGEVAQRYKGGIYDRSLVAEGVIPAAPAGDYADLRYEETREIVRHLAAGFRDLGVGAGDRVGLFANTRMEWAQADFGVLAAGGVVNTVYSGSSENQTEYLLGDAGAEGVVVENGDLLHKVLHVEDELDLSFIVVMDEPADGSGAAAAVRDRDDVLTLGQLHDRGADAFD
;
A
#
# COMPACT_ATOMS: atom_id res chain seq x y z
N MET A 1 -16.07 27.20 -23.18
CA MET A 1 -15.36 27.45 -21.91
C MET A 1 -13.96 26.92 -22.10
N ASP A 2 -12.94 27.77 -21.98
CA ASP A 2 -11.55 27.32 -22.06
C ASP A 2 -11.24 26.48 -20.82
N ILE A 3 -10.65 25.30 -21.01
CA ILE A 3 -10.30 24.41 -19.90
C ILE A 3 -9.28 25.08 -18.97
N ARG A 4 -8.41 25.95 -19.48
CA ARG A 4 -7.44 26.66 -18.64
C ARG A 4 -8.08 27.67 -17.71
N GLU A 5 -9.10 28.39 -18.18
CA GLU A 5 -9.87 29.31 -17.33
C GLU A 5 -10.70 28.56 -16.30
N ALA A 6 -11.25 27.40 -16.66
CA ALA A 6 -11.99 26.54 -15.74
C ALA A 6 -11.08 25.98 -14.63
N GLU A 7 -9.89 25.48 -14.98
CA GLU A 7 -8.92 24.98 -14.00
C GLU A 7 -8.37 26.11 -13.11
N GLN A 8 -8.08 27.29 -13.66
CA GLN A 8 -7.61 28.44 -12.88
C GLN A 8 -8.67 29.01 -11.93
N GLY A 9 -9.95 28.88 -12.29
CA GLY A 9 -11.07 29.33 -11.47
C GLY A 9 -11.63 28.26 -10.54
N PHE A 10 -11.07 27.04 -10.53
CA PHE A 10 -11.53 25.98 -9.65
C PHE A 10 -11.12 26.31 -8.21
N ASP A 11 -12.13 26.55 -7.38
CA ASP A 11 -12.00 26.81 -5.94
C ASP A 11 -12.96 25.87 -5.23
N HIS A 12 -12.41 24.94 -4.45
CA HIS A 12 -13.19 23.97 -3.68
C HIS A 12 -12.51 23.78 -2.33
N PRO A 13 -13.26 23.62 -1.21
CA PRO A 13 -12.68 23.37 0.11
C PRO A 13 -11.74 22.15 0.22
N VAL A 14 -11.65 21.31 -0.82
CA VAL A 14 -10.80 20.10 -0.86
C VAL A 14 -9.38 20.43 -1.33
N ILE A 15 -9.18 21.54 -2.03
CA ILE A 15 -7.88 22.01 -2.52
C ILE A 15 -7.35 23.19 -1.70
N GLY A 16 -7.84 23.35 -0.47
CA GLY A 16 -7.29 24.31 0.48
C GLY A 16 -5.84 23.97 0.86
N ASP A 17 -5.28 24.69 1.82
CA ASP A 17 -3.92 24.44 2.36
C ASP A 17 -3.89 23.19 3.27
N ASP A 18 -4.36 22.05 2.74
CA ASP A 18 -4.42 20.76 3.41
C ASP A 18 -3.32 19.81 2.90
N THR A 19 -2.98 18.82 3.71
CA THR A 19 -2.06 17.74 3.31
C THR A 19 -2.76 16.73 2.39
N LEU A 20 -2.01 16.00 1.56
CA LEU A 20 -2.59 14.94 0.71
C LEU A 20 -3.44 13.92 1.51
N PRO A 21 -3.03 13.47 2.72
CA PRO A 21 -3.87 12.64 3.56
C PRO A 21 -5.18 13.30 4.01
N ALA A 22 -5.14 14.59 4.40
CA ALA A 22 -6.35 15.33 4.79
C ALA A 22 -7.32 15.50 3.60
N MET A 23 -6.78 15.72 2.40
CA MET A 23 -7.54 15.77 1.16
C MET A 23 -8.25 14.44 0.87
N PHE A 24 -7.54 13.32 1.02
CA PHE A 24 -8.11 11.97 0.88
C PHE A 24 -9.22 11.73 1.92
N GLU A 25 -8.95 12.01 3.19
CA GLU A 25 -9.90 11.88 4.30
C GLU A 25 -11.21 12.64 4.03
N ALA A 26 -11.11 13.92 3.65
CA ALA A 26 -12.28 14.74 3.36
C ALA A 26 -13.03 14.25 2.11
N SER A 27 -12.31 13.74 1.10
CA SER A 27 -12.93 13.17 -0.10
C SER A 27 -13.69 11.88 0.23
N ALA A 28 -13.08 10.99 1.02
CA ALA A 28 -13.69 9.74 1.41
C ALA A 28 -14.92 9.95 2.30
N GLU A 29 -14.89 10.91 3.22
CA GLU A 29 -16.04 11.25 4.06
C GLU A 29 -17.23 11.78 3.23
N ARG A 30 -16.98 12.68 2.25
CA ARG A 30 -18.05 13.22 1.39
C ARG A 30 -18.70 12.15 0.50
N ASN A 31 -17.97 11.09 0.17
CA ASN A 31 -18.40 10.04 -0.75
C ASN A 31 -18.58 8.69 -0.05
N ALA A 32 -18.73 8.64 1.27
CA ALA A 32 -18.65 7.43 2.10
C ALA A 32 -19.38 6.20 1.51
N GLY A 33 -20.63 6.40 1.07
CA GLY A 33 -21.47 5.34 0.49
C GLY A 33 -21.30 5.08 -1.01
N GLU A 34 -20.40 5.77 -1.70
CA GLU A 34 -20.12 5.55 -3.12
C GLU A 34 -19.00 4.51 -3.30
N VAL A 35 -18.97 3.85 -4.45
CA VAL A 35 -17.90 2.90 -4.79
C VAL A 35 -16.61 3.68 -5.10
N ALA A 36 -15.55 3.38 -4.34
CA ALA A 36 -14.23 3.96 -4.54
C ALA A 36 -13.36 3.08 -5.44
N GLN A 37 -13.37 1.76 -5.18
CA GLN A 37 -12.54 0.79 -5.88
C GLN A 37 -13.37 -0.43 -6.27
N ARG A 38 -12.98 -1.09 -7.36
CA ARG A 38 -13.57 -2.35 -7.82
C ARG A 38 -12.44 -3.32 -8.15
N TYR A 39 -12.53 -4.54 -7.63
CA TYR A 39 -11.49 -5.56 -7.80
C TYR A 39 -12.08 -6.87 -8.32
N LYS A 40 -11.27 -7.61 -9.08
CA LYS A 40 -11.68 -8.86 -9.73
C LYS A 40 -11.15 -10.08 -8.97
N GLY A 41 -12.00 -11.07 -8.77
CA GLY A 41 -11.66 -12.36 -8.18
C GLY A 41 -10.81 -13.22 -9.12
N GLY A 42 -9.91 -14.01 -8.54
CA GLY A 42 -9.01 -14.91 -9.27
C GLY A 42 -7.89 -14.23 -10.06
N ILE A 43 -7.56 -12.97 -9.74
CA ILE A 43 -6.42 -12.24 -10.32
C ILE A 43 -5.23 -12.19 -9.37
N TYR A 44 -5.47 -11.90 -8.10
CA TYR A 44 -4.46 -11.76 -7.06
C TYR A 44 -4.90 -12.51 -5.80
N ASP A 45 -3.96 -13.15 -5.13
CA ASP A 45 -4.15 -13.83 -3.84
C ASP A 45 -4.03 -12.80 -2.72
N ARG A 46 -5.06 -11.99 -2.49
CA ARG A 46 -4.96 -10.78 -1.65
C ARG A 46 -4.82 -11.11 -0.17
N SER A 47 -3.77 -10.65 0.49
CA SER A 47 -3.63 -10.82 1.94
C SER A 47 -4.75 -10.14 2.74
N LEU A 48 -5.30 -9.02 2.26
CA LEU A 48 -6.48 -8.37 2.86
C LEU A 48 -7.72 -9.29 2.86
N VAL A 49 -7.82 -10.24 1.93
CA VAL A 49 -8.88 -11.26 1.95
C VAL A 49 -8.55 -12.35 2.97
N ALA A 50 -7.27 -12.76 3.06
CA ALA A 50 -6.82 -13.79 4.00
C ALA A 50 -7.05 -13.38 5.46
N GLU A 51 -6.78 -12.12 5.79
CA GLU A 51 -7.05 -11.53 7.12
C GLU A 51 -8.51 -11.10 7.32
N GLY A 52 -9.38 -11.30 6.32
CA GLY A 52 -10.81 -11.00 6.45
C GLY A 52 -11.17 -9.51 6.44
N VAL A 53 -10.24 -8.64 6.07
CA VAL A 53 -10.44 -7.18 5.95
C VAL A 53 -11.45 -6.85 4.84
N ILE A 54 -11.39 -7.59 3.73
CA ILE A 54 -12.33 -7.46 2.61
C ILE A 54 -12.87 -8.84 2.18
N PRO A 55 -14.09 -8.92 1.61
CA PRO A 55 -14.61 -10.18 1.13
C PRO A 55 -13.85 -10.68 -0.10
N ALA A 56 -13.78 -12.01 -0.27
CA ALA A 56 -13.30 -12.60 -1.51
C ALA A 56 -14.28 -12.32 -2.67
N ALA A 57 -13.78 -11.79 -3.78
CA ALA A 57 -14.53 -11.75 -5.04
C ALA A 57 -14.49 -13.13 -5.72
N PRO A 58 -15.61 -13.68 -6.22
CA PRO A 58 -15.60 -14.93 -6.97
C PRO A 58 -14.72 -14.84 -8.24
N ALA A 59 -14.08 -15.96 -8.61
CA ALA A 59 -13.21 -16.00 -9.79
C ALA A 59 -13.98 -15.62 -11.06
N GLY A 60 -13.49 -14.60 -11.76
CA GLY A 60 -14.15 -14.07 -12.96
C GLY A 60 -15.14 -12.93 -12.71
N ASP A 61 -15.59 -12.73 -11.46
CA ASP A 61 -16.50 -11.68 -11.04
C ASP A 61 -15.77 -10.53 -10.34
N TYR A 62 -16.52 -9.45 -10.09
CA TYR A 62 -16.02 -8.25 -9.41
C TYR A 62 -16.71 -8.04 -8.06
N ALA A 63 -15.98 -7.47 -7.12
CA ALA A 63 -16.50 -6.91 -5.89
C ALA A 63 -16.14 -5.42 -5.79
N ASP A 64 -16.95 -4.68 -5.05
CA ASP A 64 -16.81 -3.25 -4.85
C ASP A 64 -16.29 -2.98 -3.43
N LEU A 65 -15.55 -1.88 -3.30
CA LEU A 65 -15.13 -1.30 -2.04
C LEU A 65 -15.57 0.17 -2.03
N ARG A 66 -16.33 0.55 -1.01
CA ARG A 66 -16.84 1.90 -0.81
C ARG A 66 -15.73 2.82 -0.27
N TYR A 67 -15.96 4.13 -0.37
CA TYR A 67 -15.01 5.11 0.18
C TYR A 67 -14.85 4.96 1.70
N GLU A 68 -15.92 4.64 2.43
CA GLU A 68 -15.84 4.42 3.89
C GLU A 68 -14.94 3.23 4.24
N GLU A 69 -15.08 2.12 3.51
CA GLU A 69 -14.27 0.90 3.69
C GLU A 69 -12.81 1.15 3.30
N THR A 70 -12.58 1.84 2.17
CA THR A 70 -11.24 2.20 1.71
C THR A 70 -10.53 3.12 2.70
N ARG A 71 -11.27 4.07 3.29
CA ARG A 71 -10.77 5.00 4.29
C ARG A 71 -10.35 4.29 5.58
N GLU A 72 -11.14 3.33 6.04
CA GLU A 72 -10.82 2.53 7.21
C GLU A 72 -9.53 1.72 6.99
N ILE A 73 -9.41 1.05 5.84
CA ILE A 73 -8.20 0.32 5.46
C ILE A 73 -6.98 1.24 5.46
N VAL A 74 -7.07 2.41 4.82
CA VAL A 74 -5.95 3.37 4.77
C VAL A 74 -5.56 3.85 6.16
N ARG A 75 -6.51 4.07 7.07
CA ARG A 75 -6.21 4.47 8.46
C ARG A 75 -5.44 3.40 9.20
N HIS A 76 -5.91 2.16 9.16
CA HIS A 76 -5.23 1.05 9.81
C HIS A 76 -3.85 0.81 9.20
N LEU A 77 -3.71 0.83 7.87
CA LEU A 77 -2.39 0.78 7.23
C LEU A 77 -1.48 1.93 7.70
N ALA A 78 -1.99 3.16 7.82
CA ALA A 78 -1.20 4.28 8.31
C ALA A 78 -0.72 4.09 9.76
N ALA A 79 -1.53 3.50 10.65
CA ALA A 79 -1.05 3.13 11.99
C ALA A 79 -0.06 1.98 11.94
N GLY A 80 -0.31 0.94 11.15
CA GLY A 80 0.61 -0.18 10.97
C GLY A 80 1.99 0.31 10.52
N PHE A 81 2.05 1.19 9.52
CA PHE A 81 3.31 1.79 9.07
C PHE A 81 4.00 2.61 10.18
N ARG A 82 3.25 3.41 10.95
CA ARG A 82 3.83 4.14 12.09
C ARG A 82 4.37 3.20 13.16
N ASP A 83 3.69 2.08 13.40
CA ASP A 83 4.13 1.08 14.38
C ASP A 83 5.37 0.30 13.90
N LEU A 84 5.53 0.14 12.58
CA LEU A 84 6.79 -0.28 11.96
C LEU A 84 7.91 0.78 12.01
N GLY A 85 7.61 1.98 12.54
CA GLY A 85 8.59 3.06 12.72
C GLY A 85 8.57 4.14 11.65
N VAL A 86 7.70 4.07 10.64
CA VAL A 86 7.62 5.09 9.58
C VAL A 86 7.22 6.45 10.18
N GLY A 87 8.09 7.44 10.01
CA GLY A 87 7.92 8.81 10.44
C GLY A 87 8.04 9.83 9.31
N ALA A 88 8.16 11.09 9.72
CA ALA A 88 8.21 12.23 8.80
C ALA A 88 9.48 12.21 7.95
N GLY A 89 9.31 12.00 6.64
CA GLY A 89 10.41 12.02 5.67
C GLY A 89 11.02 10.65 5.36
N ASP A 90 10.64 9.60 6.09
CA ASP A 90 11.05 8.23 5.80
C ASP A 90 10.43 7.76 4.49
N ARG A 91 11.19 7.00 3.70
CA ARG A 91 10.77 6.63 2.35
C ARG A 91 10.36 5.18 2.30
N VAL A 92 9.18 4.91 1.75
CA VAL A 92 8.69 3.55 1.53
C VAL A 92 8.58 3.31 0.03
N GLY A 93 9.26 2.28 -0.46
CA GLY A 93 9.17 1.85 -1.85
C GLY A 93 7.85 1.12 -2.12
N LEU A 94 7.20 1.37 -3.25
CA LEU A 94 6.09 0.57 -3.76
C LEU A 94 6.55 -0.16 -5.04
N PHE A 95 6.74 -1.46 -4.93
CA PHE A 95 7.21 -2.35 -5.99
C PHE A 95 6.10 -3.32 -6.41
N ALA A 96 5.16 -2.83 -7.22
CA ALA A 96 4.02 -3.60 -7.71
C ALA A 96 3.45 -3.03 -9.01
N ASN A 97 2.61 -3.81 -9.69
CA ASN A 97 1.73 -3.31 -10.75
C ASN A 97 0.60 -2.46 -10.17
N THR A 98 -0.07 -1.71 -11.04
CA THR A 98 -1.26 -0.94 -10.67
C THR A 98 -2.39 -1.87 -10.23
N ARG A 99 -2.71 -1.83 -8.93
CA ARG A 99 -3.82 -2.54 -8.28
C ARG A 99 -4.39 -1.68 -7.14
N MET A 100 -5.51 -2.10 -6.54
CA MET A 100 -6.17 -1.28 -5.51
C MET A 100 -5.30 -1.11 -4.26
N GLU A 101 -4.60 -2.18 -3.87
CA GLU A 101 -3.73 -2.25 -2.69
C GLU A 101 -2.52 -1.35 -2.85
N TRP A 102 -2.06 -1.10 -4.09
CA TRP A 102 -1.04 -0.12 -4.38
C TRP A 102 -1.49 1.29 -3.96
N ALA A 103 -2.71 1.68 -4.31
CA ALA A 103 -3.24 2.99 -3.93
C ALA A 103 -3.54 3.07 -2.42
N GLN A 104 -4.00 1.98 -1.81
CA GLN A 104 -4.23 1.92 -0.37
C GLN A 104 -2.91 2.05 0.42
N ALA A 105 -1.85 1.37 -0.02
CA ALA A 105 -0.52 1.49 0.56
C ALA A 105 0.07 2.89 0.36
N ASP A 106 -0.07 3.48 -0.84
CA ASP A 106 0.36 4.87 -1.12
C ASP A 106 -0.30 5.88 -0.16
N PHE A 107 -1.63 5.84 -0.03
CA PHE A 107 -2.33 6.70 0.93
C PHE A 107 -1.97 6.37 2.38
N GLY A 108 -1.76 5.09 2.72
CA GLY A 108 -1.35 4.65 4.06
C GLY A 108 0.03 5.22 4.45
N VAL A 109 1.02 5.13 3.57
CA VAL A 109 2.37 5.70 3.79
C VAL A 109 2.30 7.22 3.91
N LEU A 110 1.61 7.90 3.00
CA LEU A 110 1.45 9.36 3.06
C LEU A 110 0.74 9.79 4.36
N ALA A 111 -0.30 9.07 4.77
CA ALA A 111 -1.00 9.31 6.02
C ALA A 111 -0.14 9.01 7.25
N ALA A 112 0.75 8.02 7.19
CA ALA A 112 1.74 7.75 8.23
C ALA A 112 2.72 8.92 8.42
N GLY A 113 2.92 9.74 7.38
CA GLY A 113 3.86 10.87 7.34
C GLY A 113 5.10 10.58 6.48
N GLY A 114 5.16 9.40 5.87
CA GLY A 114 6.23 8.96 5.00
C GLY A 114 6.13 9.54 3.58
N VAL A 115 7.15 9.21 2.80
CA VAL A 115 7.29 9.57 1.38
C VAL A 115 7.27 8.31 0.55
N VAL A 116 6.54 8.32 -0.56
CA VAL A 116 6.47 7.17 -1.46
C VAL A 116 7.54 7.27 -2.55
N ASN A 117 8.29 6.19 -2.73
CA ASN A 117 9.12 5.93 -3.90
C ASN A 117 8.48 4.80 -4.72
N THR A 118 8.64 4.78 -6.04
CA THR A 118 7.99 3.76 -6.90
C THR A 118 9.02 2.95 -7.66
N VAL A 119 8.81 1.63 -7.70
CA VAL A 119 9.66 0.69 -8.44
C VAL A 119 8.78 -0.06 -9.43
N TYR A 120 9.20 -0.07 -10.70
CA TYR A 120 8.48 -0.79 -11.74
C TYR A 120 8.50 -2.30 -11.48
N SER A 121 7.35 -2.96 -11.54
CA SER A 121 7.21 -4.43 -11.39
C SER A 121 8.14 -5.24 -12.29
N GLY A 122 8.46 -4.70 -13.46
CA GLY A 122 9.40 -5.28 -14.44
C GLY A 122 10.89 -5.05 -14.16
N SER A 123 11.25 -4.31 -13.10
CA SER A 123 12.65 -4.06 -12.75
C SER A 123 13.41 -5.36 -12.45
N SER A 124 14.67 -5.40 -12.88
CA SER A 124 15.63 -6.44 -12.47
C SER A 124 16.11 -6.21 -11.03
N GLU A 125 16.79 -7.19 -10.44
CA GLU A 125 17.38 -7.10 -9.10
C GLU A 125 18.32 -5.87 -8.98
N ASN A 126 19.27 -5.68 -9.90
CA ASN A 126 20.14 -4.49 -9.89
C ASN A 126 19.37 -3.16 -10.02
N GLN A 127 18.24 -3.15 -10.74
CA GLN A 127 17.42 -1.96 -10.84
C GLN A 127 16.63 -1.72 -9.54
N THR A 128 16.13 -2.78 -8.91
CA THR A 128 15.46 -2.73 -7.62
C THR A 128 16.41 -2.24 -6.52
N GLU A 129 17.62 -2.81 -6.45
CA GLU A 129 18.70 -2.35 -5.57
C GLU A 129 18.96 -0.86 -5.76
N TYR A 130 19.22 -0.42 -7.00
CA TYR A 130 19.49 0.98 -7.28
C TYR A 130 18.32 1.89 -6.90
N LEU A 131 17.09 1.55 -7.29
CA LEU A 131 15.91 2.40 -7.09
C LEU A 131 15.52 2.51 -5.61
N LEU A 132 15.72 1.46 -4.82
CA LEU A 132 15.46 1.49 -3.38
C LEU A 132 16.62 2.15 -2.61
N GLY A 133 17.86 1.80 -2.95
CA GLY A 133 19.07 2.28 -2.29
C GLY A 133 19.35 3.76 -2.55
N ASP A 134 19.29 4.23 -3.81
CA ASP A 134 19.52 5.65 -4.17
C ASP A 134 18.46 6.56 -3.55
N ALA A 135 17.23 6.04 -3.41
CA ALA A 135 16.17 6.74 -2.72
C ALA A 135 16.36 6.75 -1.20
N GLY A 136 17.18 5.88 -0.62
CA GLY A 136 17.26 5.68 0.84
C GLY A 136 15.91 5.23 1.40
N ALA A 137 15.34 4.17 0.83
CA ALA A 137 14.10 3.58 1.33
C ALA A 137 14.33 2.94 2.71
N GLU A 138 13.46 3.25 3.66
CA GLU A 138 13.38 2.66 5.00
C GLU A 138 12.61 1.32 4.97
N GLY A 139 11.73 1.14 4.00
CA GLY A 139 10.97 -0.10 3.82
C GLY A 139 10.41 -0.21 2.41
N VAL A 140 9.84 -1.37 2.08
CA VAL A 140 9.25 -1.61 0.75
C VAL A 140 7.98 -2.45 0.83
N VAL A 141 6.97 -2.04 0.08
CA VAL A 141 5.77 -2.84 -0.19
C VAL A 141 5.91 -3.49 -1.55
N VAL A 142 5.83 -4.82 -1.62
CA VAL A 142 5.98 -5.62 -2.83
C VAL A 142 4.65 -6.30 -3.20
N GLU A 143 4.41 -6.55 -4.49
CA GLU A 143 3.16 -7.17 -4.95
C GLU A 143 2.96 -8.59 -4.41
N ASN A 144 3.97 -9.45 -4.57
CA ASN A 144 3.84 -10.90 -4.42
C ASN A 144 5.18 -11.55 -4.06
N GLY A 145 5.18 -12.88 -3.91
CA GLY A 145 6.35 -13.65 -3.52
C GLY A 145 7.54 -13.56 -4.49
N ASP A 146 7.31 -13.38 -5.79
CA ASP A 146 8.40 -13.24 -6.76
C ASP A 146 9.13 -11.89 -6.60
N LEU A 147 8.38 -10.81 -6.34
CA LEU A 147 8.97 -9.50 -6.07
C LEU A 147 9.62 -9.44 -4.69
N LEU A 148 9.05 -10.12 -3.68
CA LEU A 148 9.72 -10.32 -2.39
C LEU A 148 11.07 -11.02 -2.59
N HIS A 149 11.10 -12.11 -3.35
CA HIS A 149 12.36 -12.83 -3.62
C HIS A 149 13.42 -11.92 -4.24
N LYS A 150 13.05 -11.05 -5.19
CA LYS A 150 13.99 -10.08 -5.77
C LYS A 150 14.55 -9.11 -4.72
N VAL A 151 13.71 -8.59 -3.83
CA VAL A 151 14.16 -7.71 -2.74
C VAL A 151 15.10 -8.47 -1.81
N LEU A 152 14.72 -9.67 -1.36
CA LEU A 152 15.55 -10.52 -0.49
C LEU A 152 16.90 -10.88 -1.12
N HIS A 153 16.99 -10.96 -2.46
CA HIS A 153 18.25 -11.25 -3.15
C HIS A 153 19.27 -10.10 -3.07
N VAL A 154 18.79 -8.87 -2.94
CA VAL A 154 19.63 -7.65 -2.88
C VAL A 154 19.57 -6.96 -1.51
N GLU A 155 18.93 -7.59 -0.53
CA GLU A 155 18.65 -7.01 0.78
C GLU A 155 19.92 -6.62 1.54
N ASP A 156 21.02 -7.38 1.40
CA ASP A 156 22.30 -7.07 2.04
C ASP A 156 22.92 -5.74 1.58
N GLU A 157 22.48 -5.20 0.44
CA GLU A 157 22.92 -3.91 -0.13
C GLU A 157 21.94 -2.76 0.18
N LEU A 158 20.89 -3.02 0.96
CA LEU A 158 19.84 -2.08 1.30
C LEU A 158 19.69 -1.93 2.82
N ASP A 159 19.37 -0.72 3.29
CA ASP A 159 19.08 -0.44 4.70
C ASP A 159 17.56 -0.49 4.97
N LEU A 160 16.90 -1.60 4.61
CA LEU A 160 15.46 -1.77 4.84
C LEU A 160 15.18 -2.25 6.26
N SER A 161 14.28 -1.58 6.97
CA SER A 161 13.77 -1.97 8.28
C SER A 161 12.55 -2.89 8.22
N PHE A 162 11.82 -2.91 7.08
CA PHE A 162 10.70 -3.81 6.87
C PHE A 162 10.37 -4.06 5.39
N ILE A 163 9.70 -5.18 5.13
CA ILE A 163 9.12 -5.54 3.84
C ILE A 163 7.65 -5.95 4.02
N VAL A 164 6.75 -5.44 3.18
CA VAL A 164 5.31 -5.76 3.23
C VAL A 164 4.86 -6.38 1.91
N VAL A 165 4.16 -7.51 1.92
CA VAL A 165 3.70 -8.21 0.71
C VAL A 165 2.20 -8.01 0.53
N MET A 166 1.75 -7.51 -0.63
CA MET A 166 0.32 -7.31 -0.90
C MET A 166 -0.45 -8.62 -1.01
N ASP A 167 0.14 -9.61 -1.68
CA ASP A 167 -0.44 -10.95 -1.79
C ASP A 167 -0.10 -11.84 -0.60
N GLU A 168 -1.03 -12.73 -0.28
CA GLU A 168 -0.85 -13.88 0.58
C GLU A 168 0.11 -14.85 -0.12
N PRO A 169 1.30 -15.10 0.43
CA PRO A 169 2.25 -16.02 -0.19
C PRO A 169 1.73 -17.45 -0.18
N ALA A 170 1.96 -18.18 -1.28
CA ALA A 170 1.53 -19.58 -1.36
C ALA A 170 2.18 -20.46 -0.27
N ASP A 171 1.40 -21.33 0.35
CA ASP A 171 1.86 -22.27 1.37
C ASP A 171 3.10 -23.06 0.94
N GLY A 172 4.09 -23.12 1.82
CA GLY A 172 5.34 -23.84 1.57
C GLY A 172 6.32 -23.14 0.62
N SER A 173 5.99 -21.94 0.12
CA SER A 173 6.94 -21.10 -0.63
C SER A 173 7.98 -20.47 0.28
N GLY A 174 9.10 -20.03 -0.31
CA GLY A 174 10.11 -19.24 0.40
C GLY A 174 9.55 -17.91 0.94
N ALA A 175 8.60 -17.31 0.22
CA ALA A 175 7.91 -16.09 0.65
C ALA A 175 7.03 -16.33 1.89
N ALA A 176 6.28 -17.44 1.94
CA ALA A 176 5.50 -17.82 3.12
C ALA A 176 6.41 -18.13 4.32
N ALA A 177 7.57 -18.74 4.09
CA ALA A 177 8.57 -18.93 5.14
C ALA A 177 9.13 -17.60 5.65
N ALA A 178 9.44 -16.65 4.75
CA ALA A 178 9.92 -15.33 5.15
C ALA A 178 8.90 -14.58 6.01
N VAL A 179 7.63 -14.53 5.60
CA VAL A 179 6.54 -13.90 6.38
C VAL A 179 6.33 -14.57 7.74
N ARG A 180 6.49 -15.90 7.83
CA ARG A 180 6.28 -16.63 9.10
C ARG A 180 7.46 -16.52 10.06
N ASP A 181 8.68 -16.57 9.51
CA ASP A 181 9.90 -16.81 10.30
C ASP A 181 10.69 -15.51 10.59
N ARG A 182 10.32 -14.38 9.97
CA ARG A 182 10.95 -13.07 10.19
C ARG A 182 9.95 -12.04 10.72
N ASP A 183 10.39 -11.24 11.69
CA ASP A 183 9.55 -10.20 12.32
C ASP A 183 9.40 -8.92 11.46
N ASP A 184 10.27 -8.74 10.48
CA ASP A 184 10.35 -7.57 9.59
C ASP A 184 9.70 -7.80 8.21
N VAL A 185 9.13 -8.99 7.98
CA VAL A 185 8.41 -9.32 6.74
C VAL A 185 6.96 -9.63 7.07
N LEU A 186 6.04 -8.81 6.58
CA LEU A 186 4.60 -8.93 6.87
C LEU A 186 3.79 -8.99 5.58
N THR A 187 2.58 -9.51 5.63
CA THR A 187 1.59 -9.24 4.58
C THR A 187 0.92 -7.89 4.81
N LEU A 188 0.31 -7.32 3.76
CA LEU A 188 -0.46 -6.07 3.89
C LEU A 188 -1.67 -6.25 4.81
N GLY A 189 -2.27 -7.45 4.81
CA GLY A 189 -3.27 -7.84 5.80
C GLY A 189 -2.75 -7.79 7.24
N GLN A 190 -1.60 -8.41 7.52
CA GLN A 190 -1.00 -8.38 8.85
C GLN A 190 -0.62 -6.96 9.30
N LEU A 191 -0.13 -6.14 8.37
CA LEU A 191 0.12 -4.72 8.64
C LEU A 191 -1.16 -3.96 8.99
N HIS A 192 -2.24 -4.23 8.27
CA HIS A 192 -3.56 -3.66 8.54
C HIS A 192 -4.02 -4.03 9.96
N ASP A 193 -4.01 -5.31 10.31
CA ASP A 193 -4.48 -5.78 11.62
C ASP A 193 -3.64 -5.24 12.77
N ARG A 194 -2.32 -5.20 12.59
CA ARG A 194 -1.39 -4.53 13.51
C ARG A 194 -1.77 -3.06 13.75
N GLY A 195 -2.19 -2.38 12.69
CA GLY A 195 -2.65 -1.00 12.77
C GLY A 195 -4.02 -0.85 13.43
N ALA A 196 -4.94 -1.78 13.19
CA ALA A 196 -6.25 -1.80 13.84
C ALA A 196 -6.11 -2.00 15.36
N ASP A 197 -5.25 -2.93 15.78
CA ASP A 197 -4.95 -3.19 17.20
C ASP A 197 -4.29 -2.01 17.92
N ALA A 198 -3.61 -1.12 17.19
CA ALA A 198 -2.98 0.07 17.74
C ALA A 198 -3.95 1.26 17.93
N PHE A 199 -5.15 1.20 17.34
CA PHE A 199 -6.17 2.26 17.44
C PHE A 199 -7.23 2.02 18.52
N ASP A 200 -7.41 0.79 19.01
CA ASP A 200 -8.31 0.44 20.12
C ASP A 200 -7.66 0.60 21.51
#